data_AF-A0A8H4PZ77-F1
#
_entry.id   AF-A0A8H4PZ77-F1
#
_cell.length_a   1.000
_cell.length_b   1.000
_cell.length_c   1.000
_cell.angle_alpha   90.00
_cell.angle_beta   90.00
_cell.angle_gamma   90.00
#
_symmetry.space_group_name_H-M   'P 1'
#
loop_
_entity.id
_entity.type
_entity.pdbx_description
1 polymer ?
#
loop_
_entity_poly.entity_id
_entity_poly.type
_entity_poly.pdbx_seq_one_letter_code
_entity_poly.pdbx_strand_id
1 'polypeptide(L)'
;MARLPTARDWESYSAQYAAAEARHMDELCRRIDGVKLCARASALRGGVPCTVDLSRKKLSAMMGNQNCHVEIAFEDNITWLARFRLTWTSSPPPEVRDFVLRSEAATMMFLQQHTRVPSPRVYD
;
A
#
# COMPACT_ATOMS: atom_id res chain seq x y z
N MET A 1 -10.50 -40.35 -1.92
CA MET A 1 -10.54 -39.54 -0.68
C MET A 1 -9.30 -38.65 -0.66
N ALA A 2 -9.46 -37.33 -0.63
CA ALA A 2 -8.33 -36.42 -0.48
C ALA A 2 -7.82 -36.47 0.97
N ARG A 3 -6.51 -36.67 1.16
CA ARG A 3 -5.87 -36.67 2.48
C ARG A 3 -5.97 -35.27 3.08
N LEU A 4 -6.41 -35.17 4.34
CA LEU A 4 -6.44 -33.91 5.05
C LEU A 4 -5.02 -33.40 5.35
N PRO A 5 -4.78 -32.08 5.28
CA PRO A 5 -3.49 -31.49 5.61
C PRO A 5 -3.07 -31.83 7.04
N THR A 6 -1.80 -32.15 7.23
CA THR A 6 -1.19 -32.37 8.53
C THR A 6 -0.61 -31.06 9.10
N ALA A 7 -0.28 -31.02 10.39
CA ALA A 7 0.38 -29.87 11.00
C ALA A 7 1.67 -29.46 10.26
N ARG A 8 2.46 -30.44 9.79
CA ARG A 8 3.67 -30.20 8.98
C ARG A 8 3.37 -29.58 7.63
N ASP A 9 2.26 -29.96 7.00
CA ASP A 9 1.82 -29.35 5.74
C ASP A 9 1.45 -27.88 5.96
N TRP A 10 0.84 -27.56 7.10
CA TRP A 10 0.49 -26.19 7.48
C TRP A 10 1.71 -25.34 7.85
N GLU A 11 2.68 -25.89 8.57
CA GLU A 11 3.96 -25.23 8.88
C GLU A 11 4.74 -24.91 7.61
N SER A 12 4.85 -25.89 6.71
CA SER A 12 5.50 -25.72 5.40
C SER A 12 4.80 -24.66 4.56
N TYR A 13 3.47 -24.71 4.47
CA TYR A 13 2.67 -23.68 3.79
C TYR A 13 2.89 -22.29 4.38
N SER A 14 2.84 -22.17 5.71
CA SER A 14 3.02 -20.90 6.41
C SER A 14 4.40 -20.32 6.18
N ALA A 15 5.44 -21.15 6.21
CA ALA A 15 6.81 -20.74 5.91
C ALA A 15 6.99 -20.29 4.45
N GLN A 16 6.41 -21.02 3.50
CA GLN A 16 6.45 -20.65 2.07
C GLN A 16 5.69 -19.34 1.81
N TYR A 17 4.52 -19.17 2.44
CA TYR A 17 3.72 -17.96 2.36
C TYR A 17 4.50 -16.75 2.90
N ALA A 18 5.07 -16.85 4.10
CA ALA A 18 5.89 -15.79 4.69
C ALA A 18 7.11 -15.45 3.83
N ALA A 19 7.77 -16.44 3.24
CA ALA A 19 8.89 -16.21 2.33
C ALA A 19 8.46 -15.51 1.03
N ALA A 20 7.28 -15.83 0.49
CA ALA A 20 6.74 -15.15 -0.69
C ALA A 20 6.34 -13.70 -0.38
N GLU A 21 5.68 -13.46 0.74
CA GLU A 21 5.35 -12.11 1.22
C GLU A 21 6.61 -11.25 1.39
N ALA A 22 7.63 -11.78 2.07
CA ALA A 22 8.90 -11.07 2.25
C ALA A 22 9.56 -10.66 0.92
N ARG A 23 9.54 -11.54 -0.10
CA ARG A 23 10.09 -11.23 -1.43
C ARG A 23 9.31 -10.11 -2.12
N HIS A 24 7.99 -10.15 -2.10
CA HIS A 24 7.17 -9.09 -2.72
C HIS A 24 7.36 -7.76 -2.00
N MET A 25 7.51 -7.77 -0.68
CA MET A 25 7.82 -6.56 0.08
C MET A 25 9.17 -5.97 -0.27
N ASP A 26 10.20 -6.80 -0.43
CA ASP A 26 11.51 -6.32 -0.88
C ASP A 26 11.48 -5.71 -2.26
N GLU A 27 10.73 -6.33 -3.18
CA GLU A 27 10.55 -5.79 -4.51
C GLU A 27 9.84 -4.44 -4.46
N LEU A 28 8.78 -4.31 -3.65
CA LEU A 28 8.08 -3.05 -3.46
C LEU A 28 9.01 -1.97 -2.88
N CYS A 29 9.75 -2.28 -1.80
CA CYS A 29 10.72 -1.36 -1.19
C CYS A 29 11.72 -0.83 -2.21
N ARG A 30 12.19 -1.68 -3.14
CA ARG A 30 13.15 -1.29 -4.19
C ARG A 30 12.53 -0.44 -5.29
N ARG A 31 11.23 -0.58 -5.55
CA ARG A 31 10.53 0.14 -6.62
C ARG A 31 10.07 1.53 -6.21
N ILE A 32 9.84 1.77 -4.92
CA ILE A 32 9.38 3.07 -4.43
C ILE A 32 10.57 4.00 -4.24
N ASP A 33 10.58 5.09 -5.00
CA ASP A 33 11.51 6.19 -4.82
C ASP A 33 10.95 7.17 -3.77
N GLY A 34 11.45 7.08 -2.54
CA GLY A 34 11.01 7.93 -1.43
C GLY A 34 11.27 9.42 -1.66
N VAL A 35 12.34 9.78 -2.39
CA VAL A 35 12.66 11.18 -2.69
C VAL A 35 11.62 11.76 -3.65
N LYS A 36 11.29 11.03 -4.72
CA LYS A 36 10.24 11.46 -5.65
C LYS A 36 8.86 11.49 -5.01
N LEU A 37 8.56 10.52 -4.13
CA LEU A 37 7.31 10.51 -3.37
C LEU A 37 7.19 11.75 -2.47
N CYS A 38 8.22 12.06 -1.69
CA CYS A 38 8.24 13.25 -0.84
C CYS A 38 8.18 14.54 -1.66
N ALA A 39 8.89 14.62 -2.79
CA ALA A 39 8.81 15.78 -3.68
C ALA A 39 7.38 16.01 -4.21
N ARG A 40 6.69 14.93 -4.64
CA ARG A 40 5.29 14.99 -5.09
C ARG A 40 4.36 15.40 -3.96
N ALA A 41 4.48 14.76 -2.80
CA ALA A 41 3.64 15.02 -1.64
C ALA A 41 3.83 16.45 -1.10
N SER A 42 5.08 16.92 -1.03
CA SER A 42 5.42 18.30 -0.65
C SER A 42 4.79 19.31 -1.60
N ALA A 43 4.89 19.10 -2.92
CA ALA A 43 4.27 19.98 -3.91
C ALA A 43 2.74 20.05 -3.75
N LEU A 44 2.08 18.91 -3.50
CA LEU A 44 0.64 18.84 -3.23
C LEU A 44 0.24 19.54 -1.92
N ARG A 45 1.17 19.67 -0.97
CA ARG A 45 1.00 20.37 0.31
C ARG A 45 1.58 21.80 0.29
N GLY A 46 1.68 22.44 -0.87
CA GLY A 46 2.14 23.83 -0.97
C GLY A 46 3.62 24.03 -0.62
N GLY A 47 4.45 23.00 -0.82
CA GLY A 47 5.90 23.05 -0.61
C GLY A 47 6.37 22.73 0.80
N VAL A 48 5.47 22.28 1.70
CA VAL A 48 5.87 21.86 3.06
C VAL A 48 6.79 20.63 2.95
N PRO A 49 8.01 20.65 3.52
CA PRO A 49 8.89 19.50 3.49
C PRO A 49 8.28 18.29 4.21
N CYS A 50 8.67 17.09 3.76
CA CYS A 50 8.20 15.86 4.37
C CYS A 50 9.24 14.75 4.33
N THR A 51 9.02 13.75 5.18
CA THR A 51 9.83 12.54 5.27
C THR A 51 8.95 11.31 5.17
N VAL A 52 9.54 10.22 4.69
CA VAL A 52 8.88 8.92 4.58
C VAL A 52 9.86 7.82 4.97
N ASP A 53 9.44 6.90 5.83
CA ASP A 53 10.21 5.72 6.21
C ASP A 53 9.72 4.52 5.38
N LEU A 54 10.49 4.20 4.33
CA LEU A 54 10.24 3.05 3.44
C LEU A 54 11.00 1.79 3.90
N SER A 55 11.39 1.71 5.18
CA SER A 55 11.96 0.47 5.71
C SER A 55 10.95 -0.68 5.62
N ARG A 56 11.45 -1.89 5.38
CA ARG A 56 10.62 -3.11 5.34
C ARG A 56 9.74 -3.22 6.59
N LYS A 57 10.27 -2.84 7.75
CA LYS A 57 9.54 -2.87 9.03
C LYS A 57 8.28 -2.00 9.00
N LYS A 58 8.38 -0.76 8.51
CA LYS A 58 7.22 0.15 8.42
C LYS A 58 6.22 -0.29 7.37
N LEU A 59 6.70 -0.63 6.18
CA LEU A 59 5.86 -1.12 5.09
C LEU A 59 5.10 -2.41 5.46
N SER A 60 5.76 -3.34 6.14
CA SER A 60 5.12 -4.61 6.55
C SER A 60 4.12 -4.42 7.69
N ALA A 61 4.35 -3.44 8.58
CA ALA A 61 3.45 -3.16 9.70
C ALA A 61 2.08 -2.63 9.26
N MET A 62 1.99 -1.99 8.08
CA MET A 62 0.75 -1.43 7.53
C MET A 62 0.33 -2.12 6.22
N MET A 63 0.66 -3.39 6.10
CA MET A 63 0.28 -4.22 4.97
C MET A 63 -1.13 -4.79 5.16
N GLY A 64 -1.92 -4.72 4.09
CA GLY A 64 -3.15 -5.49 3.92
C GLY A 64 -3.00 -6.46 2.74
N ASN A 65 -4.09 -7.14 2.37
CA ASN A 65 -4.07 -8.20 1.36
C ASN A 65 -3.41 -7.76 0.02
N GLN A 66 -3.91 -6.69 -0.58
CA GLN A 66 -3.42 -6.22 -1.88
C GLN A 66 -2.76 -4.85 -1.85
N ASN A 67 -2.64 -4.25 -0.66
CA ASN A 67 -2.13 -2.90 -0.51
C ASN A 67 -1.17 -2.81 0.66
N CYS A 68 -0.16 -1.96 0.50
CA CYS A 68 0.74 -1.55 1.55
C CYS A 68 0.60 -0.04 1.74
N HIS A 69 0.71 0.43 2.98
CA HIS A 69 0.61 1.85 3.30
C HIS A 69 1.89 2.32 3.97
N VAL A 70 2.22 3.59 3.76
CA VAL A 70 3.25 4.29 4.53
C VAL A 70 2.77 5.67 4.94
N GLU A 71 3.28 6.12 6.07
CA GLU A 71 3.06 7.46 6.57
C GLU A 71 4.08 8.41 5.93
N ILE A 72 3.59 9.50 5.36
CA ILE A 72 4.37 10.67 4.96
C ILE A 72 4.17 11.72 6.03
N ALA A 73 5.22 11.99 6.80
CA ALA A 73 5.20 12.96 7.90
C ALA A 73 5.71 14.31 7.39
N PHE A 74 4.86 15.34 7.50
CA PHE A 74 5.19 16.71 7.13
C PHE A 74 5.68 17.51 8.35
N GLU A 75 6.51 18.53 8.12
CA GLU A 75 7.05 19.38 9.19
C GLU A 75 5.97 20.19 9.93
N ASP A 76 4.78 20.35 9.33
CA ASP A 76 3.64 21.01 9.97
C ASP A 76 2.80 20.07 10.86
N ASN A 77 3.36 18.92 11.23
CA ASN A 77 2.75 17.88 12.08
C ASN A 77 1.52 17.20 11.49
N ILE A 78 1.32 17.30 10.17
CA ILE A 78 0.32 16.50 9.47
C ILE A 78 0.97 15.25 8.89
N THR A 79 0.19 14.16 8.88
CA THR A 79 0.60 12.89 8.29
C THR A 79 -0.37 12.52 7.18
N TRP A 80 0.15 12.16 6.01
CA TRP A 80 -0.63 11.53 4.94
C TRP A 80 -0.32 10.04 4.85
N LEU A 81 -1.26 9.28 4.31
CA LEU A 81 -1.06 7.88 3.98
C LEU A 81 -0.84 7.75 2.47
N ALA A 82 0.34 7.29 2.08
CA ALA A 82 0.59 6.82 0.73
C ALA A 82 0.22 5.33 0.64
N ARG A 83 -0.59 4.99 -0.37
CA ARG A 83 -1.09 3.64 -0.58
C ARG A 83 -0.52 3.06 -1.87
N PHE A 84 0.13 1.91 -1.75
CA PHE A 84 0.74 1.18 -2.85
C PHE A 84 0.06 -0.15 -3.06
N ARG A 85 -0.12 -0.55 -4.32
CA ARG A 85 -0.65 -1.86 -4.67
C ARG A 85 0.47 -2.90 -4.69
N LEU A 86 0.28 -3.98 -3.95
CA LEU A 86 1.13 -5.15 -4.02
C LEU A 86 0.84 -5.91 -5.33
N THR A 87 1.89 -6.26 -6.06
CA THR A 87 1.80 -7.13 -7.23
C THR A 87 2.14 -8.55 -6.83
N TRP A 88 1.11 -9.37 -6.68
CA TRP A 88 1.22 -10.82 -6.49
C TRP A 88 1.18 -11.54 -7.83
N THR A 89 1.63 -12.79 -7.85
CA THR A 89 1.55 -13.68 -9.03
C THR A 89 0.13 -13.90 -9.54
N SER A 90 -0.89 -13.78 -8.69
CA SER A 90 -2.32 -13.86 -9.04
C SER A 90 -2.97 -12.51 -9.35
N SER A 91 -2.18 -11.42 -9.41
CA SER A 91 -2.74 -10.10 -9.64
C SER A 91 -3.28 -9.94 -11.05
N PRO A 92 -4.38 -9.21 -11.24
CA PRO A 92 -4.92 -8.96 -12.57
C PRO A 92 -3.96 -8.12 -13.42
N PRO A 93 -4.16 -8.06 -14.74
CA PRO A 93 -3.32 -7.27 -15.64
C PRO A 93 -3.18 -5.80 -15.20
N PRO A 94 -2.07 -5.13 -15.54
CA PRO A 94 -1.80 -3.74 -15.12
C PRO A 94 -2.96 -2.77 -15.38
N GLU A 95 -3.59 -2.85 -16.56
CA GLU A 95 -4.71 -1.99 -16.96
C GLU A 95 -5.90 -2.08 -15.99
N VAL A 96 -6.25 -3.31 -15.60
CA VAL A 96 -7.32 -3.59 -14.62
C VAL A 96 -6.91 -3.07 -13.24
N ARG A 97 -5.64 -3.26 -12.87
CA ARG A 97 -5.14 -2.79 -11.57
C ARG A 97 -5.21 -1.28 -11.46
N ASP A 98 -4.84 -0.56 -12.52
CA ASP A 98 -4.87 0.90 -12.59
C ASP A 98 -6.31 1.41 -12.63
N PHE A 99 -7.20 0.74 -13.35
CA PHE A 99 -8.63 1.05 -13.33
C PHE A 99 -9.21 0.94 -11.92
N VAL A 100 -8.93 -0.16 -11.22
CA VAL A 100 -9.41 -0.35 -9.85
C VAL A 100 -8.84 0.72 -8.92
N LEU A 101 -7.55 1.08 -9.03
CA LEU A 101 -6.98 2.15 -8.22
C LEU A 101 -7.67 3.50 -8.47
N ARG A 102 -7.92 3.85 -9.73
CA ARG A 102 -8.68 5.06 -10.10
C ARG A 102 -10.13 5.01 -9.60
N SER A 103 -10.77 3.84 -9.69
CA SER A 103 -12.13 3.64 -9.20
C SER A 103 -12.20 3.83 -7.69
N GLU A 104 -11.24 3.28 -6.94
CA GLU A 104 -11.15 3.45 -5.49
C GLU A 104 -11.02 4.95 -5.14
N ALA A 105 -10.10 5.67 -5.79
CA ALA A 105 -9.92 7.11 -5.59
C ALA A 105 -11.21 7.90 -5.92
N ALA A 106 -11.86 7.59 -7.05
CA ALA A 106 -13.11 8.24 -7.45
C ALA A 106 -14.25 7.98 -6.45
N THR A 107 -14.37 6.77 -5.91
CA THR A 107 -15.33 6.46 -4.84
C THR A 107 -15.04 7.26 -3.58
N MET A 108 -13.78 7.36 -3.16
CA MET A 108 -13.40 8.14 -1.98
C MET A 108 -13.71 9.63 -2.14
N MET A 109 -13.44 10.19 -3.31
CA MET A 109 -13.82 11.56 -3.66
C MET A 109 -15.34 11.75 -3.64
N PHE A 110 -16.10 10.81 -4.21
CA PHE A 110 -17.56 10.85 -4.19
C PHE A 110 -18.10 10.86 -2.76
N LEU A 111 -17.58 9.96 -1.90
CA LEU A 111 -17.97 9.90 -0.50
C LEU A 111 -17.68 11.21 0.23
N GLN A 112 -16.50 11.79 0.00
CA GLN A 112 -16.08 13.06 0.60
C GLN A 112 -16.96 14.25 0.15
N GLN A 113 -17.33 14.30 -1.13
CA GLN A 113 -18.00 15.46 -1.74
C GLN A 113 -19.52 15.41 -1.67
N HIS A 114 -20.10 14.20 -1.72
CA HIS A 114 -21.54 14.02 -1.93
C HIS A 114 -22.25 13.31 -0.77
N THR A 115 -21.52 12.88 0.26
CA THR A 115 -22.12 12.21 1.42
C THR A 115 -21.65 12.86 2.72
N ARG A 116 -22.29 12.47 3.84
CA ARG A 116 -21.88 12.86 5.19
C ARG A 116 -21.01 11.80 5.88
N VAL A 117 -20.64 10.74 5.16
CA VAL A 117 -19.79 9.68 5.70
C VAL A 117 -18.39 10.24 5.85
N PRO A 118 -17.78 10.18 7.06
CA PRO A 118 -16.39 10.56 7.24
C PRO A 118 -15.52 9.70 6.32
N SER A 119 -14.87 10.35 5.36
CA SER A 119 -14.03 9.70 4.36
C SER A 119 -12.67 10.40 4.31
N PRO A 120 -11.56 9.64 4.27
CA PRO A 120 -10.24 10.17 3.96
C PRO A 120 -10.23 11.03 2.70
N ARG A 121 -9.52 12.16 2.75
CA ARG A 121 -9.30 13.04 1.60
C ARG A 121 -8.26 12.42 0.67
N VAL A 122 -8.56 12.39 -0.63
CA VAL A 122 -7.61 11.99 -1.68
C VAL A 122 -6.84 13.21 -2.17
N TYR A 123 -5.53 13.05 -2.37
CA TYR A 123 -4.62 14.11 -2.81
C TYR A 123 -3.93 13.83 -4.16
N ASP A 124 -3.80 12.55 -4.55
CA ASP A 124 -3.20 12.08 -5.81
C ASP A 124 -3.85 10.75 -6.24
#